data_AF-A0A218WHI0-F1
#
_entry.id   AF-A0A218WHI0-F1
#
_cell.length_a   1.000
_cell.length_b   1.000
_cell.length_c   1.000
_cell.angle_alpha   90.00
_cell.angle_beta   90.00
_cell.angle_gamma   90.00
#
_symmetry.space_group_name_H-M   'P 1'
#
loop_
_entity.id
_entity.type
_entity.pdbx_description
1 polymer ?
#
loop_
_entity_poly.entity_id
_entity_poly.type
_entity_poly.pdbx_seq_one_letter_code
_entity_poly.pdbx_strand_id
1 'polypeptide(L)'
;MAFPLLRAVPNTSAAIAASSIPATFAFSSSYFSSSSSPSSNSFRFAKTHLSSFTNPPRAPRHFHLVQSFAQSPSALPMEAPTSQQTEFMVDMKCEGCVNSVKNKLLTVDGVKNIESDLTNQVVRVLGTSPVKVLTEALEQTGCRARLIGQGVPEDFLISAAVVEFKGPDIFGVVRFAQLNMELVRIEANFSGLSPGAHGWSINEFGDLTRGAASTGDVFNPEAEGTMETRIGDLETLEADKKGEAFFSGVKKNLRVADLIGRSVVLYRTEDKSEAGIEAAVIARSAGVGENYKKLCTCDGTIIWESSSNDFVTANV
;
A
#
# COMPACT_ATOMS: atom_id res chain seq x y z
N MET A 1 -65.45 4.61 10.59
CA MET A 1 -66.15 5.59 9.72
C MET A 1 -65.13 6.62 9.24
N ALA A 2 -65.30 7.14 8.02
CA ALA A 2 -64.59 8.29 7.44
C ALA A 2 -63.03 8.28 7.40
N PHE A 3 -62.48 7.89 6.24
CA PHE A 3 -61.20 8.42 5.74
C PHE A 3 -61.43 9.78 5.04
N PRO A 4 -60.45 10.71 5.05
CA PRO A 4 -60.33 11.75 4.05
C PRO A 4 -59.27 11.39 3.00
N LEU A 5 -59.64 11.39 1.72
CA LEU A 5 -58.67 11.31 0.61
C LEU A 5 -57.96 12.66 0.43
N LEU A 6 -56.63 12.63 0.33
CA LEU A 6 -55.86 13.75 -0.23
C LEU A 6 -55.63 13.51 -1.73
N ARG A 7 -55.94 14.52 -2.54
CA ARG A 7 -55.80 14.49 -4.01
C ARG A 7 -54.35 14.73 -4.42
N ALA A 8 -53.85 13.91 -5.35
CA ALA A 8 -52.61 14.20 -6.07
C ALA A 8 -52.83 15.31 -7.12
N VAL A 9 -51.79 16.11 -7.36
CA VAL A 9 -51.71 17.08 -8.47
C VAL A 9 -50.47 16.74 -9.30
N PRO A 10 -50.60 16.42 -10.60
CA PRO A 10 -49.45 16.19 -11.46
C PRO A 10 -48.92 17.51 -12.03
N ASN A 11 -47.67 17.86 -11.72
CA ASN A 11 -46.97 18.94 -12.44
C ASN A 11 -46.21 18.35 -13.63
N THR A 12 -46.66 18.68 -14.84
CA THR A 12 -45.94 18.44 -16.10
C THR A 12 -45.19 19.69 -16.53
N SER A 13 -43.90 19.55 -16.82
CA SER A 13 -43.11 20.47 -17.64
C SER A 13 -41.87 19.69 -18.12
N ALA A 14 -41.91 19.16 -19.34
CA ALA A 14 -41.60 19.86 -20.60
C ALA A 14 -40.08 19.97 -20.82
N ALA A 15 -39.54 19.03 -21.58
CA ALA A 15 -38.16 19.03 -22.03
C ALA A 15 -37.95 20.07 -23.14
N ILE A 16 -36.78 20.73 -23.13
CA ILE A 16 -36.31 21.56 -24.24
C ILE A 16 -34.97 20.98 -24.69
N ALA A 17 -34.95 20.39 -25.88
CA ALA A 17 -33.72 20.05 -26.58
C ALA A 17 -33.21 21.29 -27.32
N ALA A 18 -31.93 21.61 -27.16
CA ALA A 18 -31.26 22.68 -27.91
C ALA A 18 -29.98 22.11 -28.54
N SER A 19 -30.04 21.85 -29.84
CA SER A 19 -28.92 21.45 -30.68
C SER A 19 -28.19 22.67 -31.24
N SER A 20 -26.86 22.72 -31.13
CA SER A 20 -26.04 23.61 -31.97
C SER A 20 -24.63 23.05 -32.20
N ILE A 21 -24.38 22.60 -33.42
CA ILE A 21 -23.04 22.40 -34.00
C ILE A 21 -22.69 23.71 -34.75
N PRO A 22 -21.42 24.12 -34.74
CA PRO A 22 -20.77 24.44 -36.01
C PRO A 22 -19.42 23.74 -36.15
N ALA A 23 -19.19 23.17 -37.32
CA ALA A 23 -17.89 22.67 -37.75
C ALA A 23 -17.14 23.74 -38.55
N THR A 24 -15.81 23.79 -38.44
CA THR A 24 -14.95 24.20 -39.56
C THR A 24 -13.61 23.47 -39.53
N PHE A 25 -13.14 23.11 -40.71
CA PHE A 25 -11.90 22.38 -40.96
C PHE A 25 -10.68 23.29 -40.98
N ALA A 26 -9.50 22.73 -40.67
CA ALA A 26 -8.24 23.12 -41.30
C ALA A 26 -7.44 21.85 -41.63
N PHE A 27 -6.84 21.82 -42.81
CA PHE A 27 -6.21 20.64 -43.43
C PHE A 27 -4.68 20.79 -43.46
N SER A 28 -4.00 19.66 -43.74
CA SER A 28 -2.59 19.57 -44.17
C SER A 28 -1.52 19.75 -43.07
N SER A 29 -0.35 19.11 -43.15
CA SER A 29 0.21 18.28 -44.24
C SER A 29 0.92 17.03 -43.73
N SER A 30 0.81 15.94 -44.51
CA SER A 30 1.71 14.80 -44.41
C SER A 30 3.08 15.13 -45.01
N TYR A 31 4.15 14.62 -44.39
CA TYR A 31 5.43 14.44 -45.07
C TYR A 31 5.87 12.98 -44.94
N PHE A 32 5.73 12.25 -46.03
CA PHE A 32 6.50 11.04 -46.28
C PHE A 32 7.95 11.43 -46.57
N SER A 33 8.91 10.73 -45.99
CA SER A 33 10.24 10.52 -46.58
C SER A 33 10.87 9.27 -45.99
N SER A 34 11.30 8.39 -46.88
CA SER A 34 11.82 7.05 -46.57
C SER A 34 13.35 7.02 -46.57
N SER A 35 13.89 5.96 -45.97
CA SER A 35 15.17 5.31 -46.29
C SER A 35 16.47 6.13 -46.23
N SER A 36 17.37 5.75 -45.32
CA SER A 36 18.68 5.19 -45.70
C SER A 36 19.46 4.65 -44.49
N SER A 37 19.94 3.41 -44.57
CA SER A 37 20.98 2.89 -43.68
C SER A 37 22.31 3.62 -43.90
N PRO A 38 23.26 3.50 -42.96
CA PRO A 38 24.59 3.10 -43.42
C PRO A 38 25.17 1.90 -42.66
N SER A 39 26.13 1.27 -43.33
CA SER A 39 26.79 0.01 -42.97
C SER A 39 27.90 0.16 -41.92
N SER A 40 28.19 -0.98 -41.29
CA SER A 40 29.46 -1.35 -40.66
C SER A 40 30.72 -0.64 -41.18
N ASN A 41 31.68 -0.42 -40.27
CA ASN A 41 33.09 -0.50 -40.64
C ASN A 41 33.92 -1.25 -39.59
N SER A 42 34.94 -1.97 -40.05
CA SER A 42 35.68 -2.98 -39.29
C SER A 42 37.17 -2.66 -39.23
N PHE A 43 37.76 -2.79 -38.05
CA PHE A 43 39.20 -3.04 -37.85
C PHE A 43 39.29 -4.09 -36.71
N ARG A 44 39.78 -5.32 -36.92
CA ARG A 44 41.20 -5.72 -37.13
C ARG A 44 42.11 -5.18 -36.01
N PHE A 45 42.98 -5.90 -35.30
CA PHE A 45 43.52 -7.28 -35.31
C PHE A 45 44.03 -7.56 -33.86
N ALA A 46 44.37 -8.74 -33.33
CA ALA A 46 44.38 -10.15 -33.77
C ALA A 46 44.55 -11.08 -32.53
N LYS A 47 44.61 -12.42 -32.72
CA LYS A 47 45.04 -13.40 -31.68
C LYS A 47 46.57 -13.43 -31.54
N THR A 48 47.11 -13.66 -30.33
CA THR A 48 48.14 -14.71 -30.10
C THR A 48 48.29 -15.14 -28.63
N HIS A 49 48.76 -16.37 -28.49
CA HIS A 49 48.91 -17.22 -27.31
C HIS A 49 50.03 -16.81 -26.32
N LEU A 50 49.80 -17.07 -25.03
CA LEU A 50 50.65 -17.88 -24.13
C LEU A 50 52.17 -17.58 -24.00
N SER A 51 52.63 -17.21 -22.79
CA SER A 51 53.55 -18.03 -21.97
C SER A 51 54.01 -17.34 -20.67
N SER A 52 54.42 -18.16 -19.71
CA SER A 52 54.81 -17.82 -18.33
C SER A 52 56.33 -17.70 -18.16
N PHE A 53 56.80 -16.78 -17.31
CA PHE A 53 58.15 -16.81 -16.72
C PHE A 53 58.18 -16.18 -15.30
N THR A 54 59.19 -16.53 -14.50
CA THR A 54 59.20 -16.40 -13.03
C THR A 54 60.42 -15.64 -12.48
N ASN A 55 60.21 -14.96 -11.33
CA ASN A 55 61.20 -14.55 -10.31
C ASN A 55 62.26 -13.45 -10.68
N PRO A 56 62.97 -12.85 -9.69
CA PRO A 56 62.46 -12.11 -8.50
C PRO A 56 63.29 -10.81 -8.23
N PRO A 57 63.04 -10.08 -7.11
CA PRO A 57 64.18 -9.52 -6.37
C PRO A 57 64.11 -9.63 -4.81
N ARG A 58 65.22 -9.22 -4.16
CA ARG A 58 65.58 -9.45 -2.73
C ARG A 58 65.17 -8.32 -1.76
N ALA A 59 64.64 -8.72 -0.59
CA ALA A 59 64.95 -8.24 0.80
C ALA A 59 64.76 -6.74 1.18
N PRO A 60 64.82 -6.31 2.48
CA PRO A 60 65.04 -7.06 3.73
C PRO A 60 64.12 -6.75 4.96
N ARG A 61 64.09 -7.70 5.91
CA ARG A 61 64.08 -7.60 7.40
C ARG A 61 63.05 -6.76 8.21
N HIS A 62 62.42 -7.48 9.16
CA HIS A 62 62.04 -7.13 10.54
C HIS A 62 61.04 -6.00 10.82
N PHE A 63 59.86 -6.38 11.32
CA PHE A 63 59.43 -6.06 12.69
C PHE A 63 58.59 -7.23 13.26
N HIS A 64 58.82 -7.60 14.53
CA HIS A 64 57.93 -8.48 15.27
C HIS A 64 56.80 -7.64 15.86
N LEU A 65 55.55 -8.00 15.58
CA LEU A 65 54.40 -7.55 16.38
C LEU A 65 53.55 -8.76 16.76
N VAL A 66 53.10 -8.78 18.02
CA VAL A 66 52.41 -9.92 18.63
C VAL A 66 51.07 -10.14 17.95
N GLN A 67 50.83 -11.37 17.49
CA GLN A 67 49.59 -11.77 16.84
C GLN A 67 48.49 -12.00 17.87
N SER A 68 47.91 -10.90 18.38
CA SER A 68 46.68 -10.94 19.16
C SER A 68 45.52 -11.30 18.23
N PHE A 69 45.05 -12.55 18.30
CA PHE A 69 43.83 -12.98 17.63
C PHE A 69 42.62 -12.41 18.37
N ALA A 70 42.33 -11.13 18.16
CA ALA A 70 41.02 -10.58 18.45
C ALA A 70 40.01 -11.22 17.50
N GLN A 71 39.17 -12.12 18.03
CA GLN A 71 38.05 -12.68 17.28
C GLN A 71 37.10 -11.54 16.92
N SER A 72 36.91 -11.30 15.62
CA SER A 72 35.81 -10.48 15.14
C SER A 72 34.50 -11.15 15.57
N PRO A 73 33.57 -10.47 16.26
CA PRO A 73 32.32 -11.09 16.66
C PRO A 73 31.54 -11.44 15.39
N SER A 74 31.30 -12.73 15.18
CA SER A 74 30.51 -13.24 14.06
C SER A 74 29.18 -12.50 14.00
N ALA A 75 28.84 -11.95 12.84
CA ALA A 75 27.51 -11.45 12.57
C ALA A 75 26.53 -12.63 12.65
N LEU A 76 25.86 -12.76 13.81
CA LEU A 76 24.67 -13.57 13.91
C LEU A 76 23.63 -12.98 12.93
N PRO A 77 22.87 -13.79 12.19
CA PRO A 77 21.74 -13.28 11.45
C PRO A 77 20.80 -12.62 12.45
N MET A 78 20.67 -11.28 12.39
CA MET A 78 19.59 -10.61 13.10
C MET A 78 18.30 -11.08 12.44
N GLU A 79 17.53 -11.87 13.18
CA GLU A 79 16.15 -12.20 12.81
C GLU A 79 15.38 -10.88 12.73
N ALA A 80 15.15 -10.41 11.49
CA ALA A 80 14.66 -9.07 11.24
C ALA A 80 13.30 -8.86 11.92
N PRO A 81 13.03 -7.67 12.49
CA PRO A 81 11.81 -7.44 13.26
C PRO A 81 10.56 -7.70 12.41
N THR A 82 9.85 -8.76 12.74
CA THR A 82 8.53 -9.11 12.15
C THR A 82 7.39 -8.29 12.76
N SER A 83 7.65 -7.61 13.88
CA SER A 83 6.70 -6.73 14.57
C SER A 83 6.91 -5.28 14.18
N GLN A 84 5.79 -4.60 13.89
CA GLN A 84 5.70 -3.16 13.68
C GLN A 84 5.14 -2.47 14.93
N GLN A 85 5.29 -1.15 15.00
CA GLN A 85 4.47 -0.31 15.86
C GLN A 85 3.22 0.15 15.08
N THR A 86 2.07 0.10 15.75
CA THR A 86 0.76 0.54 15.22
C THR A 86 0.23 1.59 16.18
N GLU A 87 0.01 2.82 15.70
CA GLU A 87 -0.37 3.96 16.51
C GLU A 87 -1.83 4.34 16.27
N PHE A 88 -2.60 4.41 17.36
CA PHE A 88 -4.00 4.80 17.37
C PHE A 88 -4.20 6.09 18.17
N MET A 89 -5.07 6.96 17.69
CA MET A 89 -5.73 7.98 18.52
C MET A 89 -6.97 7.35 19.16
N VAL A 90 -7.10 7.43 20.48
CA VAL A 90 -8.14 6.74 21.27
C VAL A 90 -8.77 7.71 22.27
N ASP A 91 -10.10 7.84 22.26
CA ASP A 91 -10.89 8.78 23.08
C ASP A 91 -10.91 8.38 24.58
N MET A 92 -9.74 8.47 25.22
CA MET A 92 -9.51 8.21 26.63
C MET A 92 -9.69 9.50 27.43
N LYS A 93 -10.48 9.43 28.52
CA LYS A 93 -10.86 10.61 29.34
C LYS A 93 -10.33 10.57 30.77
N CYS A 94 -9.79 9.42 31.20
CA CYS A 94 -9.18 9.23 32.52
C CYS A 94 -8.26 8.00 32.52
N GLU A 95 -7.49 7.82 33.61
CA GLU A 95 -6.68 6.61 33.84
C GLU A 95 -7.49 5.30 33.84
N GLY A 96 -8.79 5.36 34.16
CA GLY A 96 -9.69 4.22 34.03
C GLY A 96 -9.81 3.73 32.58
N CYS A 97 -9.91 4.66 31.62
CA CYS A 97 -9.91 4.34 30.19
C CYS A 97 -8.56 3.72 29.77
N VAL A 98 -7.44 4.32 30.20
CA VAL A 98 -6.09 3.81 29.91
C VAL A 98 -5.91 2.37 30.36
N ASN A 99 -6.32 2.07 31.60
CA ASN A 99 -6.24 0.73 32.16
C ASN A 99 -7.18 -0.26 31.45
N SER A 100 -8.40 0.15 31.09
CA SER A 100 -9.32 -0.67 30.30
C SER A 100 -8.73 -1.03 28.93
N VAL A 101 -8.18 -0.05 28.21
CA VAL A 101 -7.52 -0.23 26.91
C VAL A 101 -6.31 -1.14 27.00
N LYS A 102 -5.40 -0.90 27.95
CA LYS A 102 -4.22 -1.76 28.17
C LYS A 102 -4.62 -3.19 28.50
N ASN A 103 -5.51 -3.39 29.47
CA ASN A 103 -5.95 -4.72 29.88
C ASN A 103 -6.62 -5.48 28.73
N LYS A 104 -7.39 -4.80 27.88
CA LYS A 104 -8.02 -5.40 26.71
C LYS A 104 -6.99 -5.77 25.63
N LEU A 105 -6.10 -4.85 25.28
CA LEU A 105 -5.07 -5.10 24.25
C LEU A 105 -4.06 -6.19 24.67
N LEU A 106 -3.76 -6.32 25.96
CA LEU A 106 -2.92 -7.42 26.48
C LEU A 106 -3.53 -8.82 26.28
N THR A 107 -4.84 -8.92 25.98
CA THR A 107 -5.49 -10.20 25.64
C THR A 107 -5.44 -10.54 24.14
N VAL A 108 -4.91 -9.63 23.30
CA VAL A 108 -4.82 -9.83 21.85
C VAL A 108 -3.53 -10.53 21.49
N ASP A 109 -3.62 -11.65 20.78
CA ASP A 109 -2.46 -12.40 20.33
C ASP A 109 -1.57 -11.58 19.38
N GLY A 110 -0.25 -11.77 19.48
CA GLY A 110 0.77 -11.01 18.76
C GLY A 110 1.12 -9.64 19.35
N VAL A 111 0.44 -9.16 20.41
CA VAL A 111 0.82 -7.92 21.11
C VAL A 111 2.05 -8.15 22.00
N LYS A 112 3.10 -7.35 21.81
CA LYS A 112 4.36 -7.43 22.58
C LYS A 112 4.52 -6.32 23.62
N ASN A 113 4.13 -5.10 23.28
CA ASN A 113 4.16 -3.94 24.20
C ASN A 113 3.04 -2.95 23.86
N ILE A 114 2.56 -2.21 24.87
CA ILE A 114 1.54 -1.17 24.72
C ILE A 114 1.98 0.09 25.48
N GLU A 115 2.22 1.17 24.74
CA GLU A 115 2.41 2.51 25.28
C GLU A 115 1.10 3.30 25.17
N SER A 116 0.88 4.21 26.13
CA SER A 116 -0.33 5.02 26.19
C SER A 116 0.02 6.42 26.68
N ASP A 117 -0.44 7.44 25.95
CA ASP A 117 -0.36 8.84 26.33
C ASP A 117 -1.79 9.38 26.47
N LEU A 118 -2.24 9.57 27.72
CA LEU A 118 -3.55 10.12 28.03
C LEU A 118 -3.67 11.60 27.64
N THR A 119 -2.57 12.36 27.69
CA THR A 119 -2.55 13.80 27.35
C THR A 119 -2.77 14.01 25.86
N ASN A 120 -2.08 13.23 25.03
CA ASN A 120 -2.22 13.29 23.58
C ASN A 120 -3.38 12.44 23.05
N GLN A 121 -3.96 11.56 23.88
CA GLN A 121 -4.98 10.56 23.53
C GLN A 121 -4.48 9.53 22.51
N VAL A 122 -3.28 9.02 22.74
CA VAL A 122 -2.57 8.09 21.83
C VAL A 122 -2.30 6.75 22.50
N VAL A 123 -2.41 5.67 21.75
CA VAL A 123 -2.05 4.31 22.13
C VAL A 123 -1.19 3.70 21.04
N ARG A 124 0.02 3.25 21.39
CA ARG A 124 0.93 2.56 20.47
C ARG A 124 1.04 1.10 20.85
N VAL A 125 0.84 0.23 19.88
CA VAL A 125 0.93 -1.22 20.03
C VAL A 125 2.10 -1.73 19.21
N LEU A 126 3.12 -2.27 19.88
CA LEU A 126 4.21 -3.01 19.24
C LEU A 126 3.78 -4.47 19.14
N GLY A 127 3.78 -5.05 17.94
CA GLY A 127 3.33 -6.43 17.76
C GLY A 127 3.19 -6.88 16.31
N THR A 128 2.58 -8.06 16.15
CA THR A 128 2.24 -8.70 14.86
C THR A 128 0.73 -8.80 14.63
N SER A 129 -0.10 -8.38 15.59
CA SER A 129 -1.56 -8.37 15.48
C SER A 129 -2.02 -7.49 14.29
N PRO A 130 -3.04 -7.89 13.51
CA PRO A 130 -3.58 -7.04 12.45
C PRO A 130 -4.29 -5.80 12.99
N VAL A 131 -4.28 -4.71 12.23
CA VAL A 131 -5.00 -3.44 12.55
C VAL A 131 -6.48 -3.70 12.81
N LYS A 132 -7.13 -4.57 12.01
CA LYS A 132 -8.55 -4.91 12.20
C LYS A 132 -8.82 -5.48 13.60
N VAL A 133 -8.02 -6.46 14.02
CA VAL A 133 -8.14 -7.10 15.35
C VAL A 133 -7.86 -6.10 16.47
N LEU A 134 -6.85 -5.24 16.33
CA LEU A 134 -6.54 -4.19 17.30
C LEU A 134 -7.67 -3.14 17.40
N THR A 135 -8.28 -2.78 16.27
CA THR A 135 -9.41 -1.83 16.20
C THR A 135 -10.65 -2.41 16.88
N GLU A 136 -11.04 -3.63 16.53
CA GLU A 136 -12.16 -4.35 17.15
C GLU A 136 -11.94 -4.53 18.67
N ALA A 137 -10.71 -4.80 19.10
CA ALA A 137 -10.36 -4.90 20.52
C ALA A 137 -10.47 -3.54 21.25
N LEU A 138 -10.07 -2.44 20.62
CA LEU A 138 -10.22 -1.09 21.16
C LEU A 138 -11.69 -0.68 21.27
N GLU A 139 -12.50 -0.91 20.24
CA GLU A 139 -13.94 -0.60 20.23
C GLU A 139 -14.71 -1.36 21.33
N GLN A 140 -14.32 -2.60 21.63
CA GLN A 140 -14.88 -3.39 22.75
C GLN A 140 -14.63 -2.78 24.14
N THR A 141 -13.77 -1.77 24.28
CA THR A 141 -13.61 -1.00 25.54
C THR A 141 -14.62 0.14 25.68
N GLY A 142 -15.41 0.42 24.65
CA GLY A 142 -16.26 1.61 24.55
C GLY A 142 -15.50 2.89 24.17
N CYS A 143 -14.18 2.83 24.00
CA CYS A 143 -13.39 3.95 23.48
C CYS A 143 -13.43 3.97 21.95
N ARG A 144 -13.73 5.13 21.36
CA ARG A 144 -13.54 5.33 19.91
C ARG A 144 -12.03 5.33 19.62
N ALA A 145 -11.61 4.58 18.59
CA ALA A 145 -10.22 4.50 18.17
C ALA A 145 -10.08 4.77 16.66
N ARG A 146 -8.96 5.35 16.27
CA ARG A 146 -8.57 5.55 14.86
C ARG A 146 -7.11 5.28 14.67
N LEU A 147 -6.76 4.48 13.66
CA LEU A 147 -5.37 4.32 13.24
C LEU A 147 -4.85 5.68 12.73
N ILE A 148 -3.70 6.12 13.25
CA ILE A 148 -3.04 7.36 12.84
C ILE A 148 -1.63 7.14 12.28
N GLY A 149 -0.98 6.00 12.57
CA GLY A 149 0.35 5.67 12.03
C GLY A 149 0.69 4.17 12.07
N GLN A 150 1.57 3.71 11.18
CA GLN A 150 2.09 2.33 11.15
C GLN A 150 3.57 2.29 10.76
N GLY A 151 4.26 1.22 11.17
CA GLY A 151 5.60 0.85 10.69
C GLY A 151 6.60 0.69 11.82
N VAL A 152 7.89 0.63 11.49
CA VAL A 152 8.97 0.69 12.47
C VAL A 152 9.45 2.15 12.54
N PRO A 153 9.32 2.85 13.68
CA PRO A 153 9.84 4.20 13.83
C PRO A 153 11.38 4.19 13.71
N GLU A 154 11.97 5.34 13.39
CA GLU A 154 13.42 5.56 13.27
C GLU A 154 14.12 4.87 12.09
N ASP A 155 13.63 3.72 11.60
CA ASP A 155 14.27 2.97 10.49
C ASP A 155 13.91 3.48 9.08
N PHE A 156 12.70 4.05 8.86
CA PHE A 156 12.19 4.36 7.52
C PHE A 156 11.50 5.72 7.39
N LEU A 157 11.93 6.54 6.41
CA LEU A 157 11.30 7.83 6.04
C LEU A 157 9.95 7.70 5.31
N ILE A 158 9.64 6.51 4.79
CA ILE A 158 8.35 6.17 4.18
C ILE A 158 8.00 4.79 4.72
N SER A 159 7.41 4.77 5.91
CA SER A 159 7.09 3.55 6.65
C SER A 159 5.71 2.98 6.32
N ALA A 160 4.78 3.78 5.78
CA ALA A 160 3.41 3.35 5.49
C ALA A 160 2.83 3.88 4.17
N ALA A 161 1.94 3.09 3.56
CA ALA A 161 1.11 3.48 2.42
C ALA A 161 -0.31 2.91 2.55
N VAL A 162 -1.26 3.52 1.85
CA VAL A 162 -2.68 3.14 1.86
C VAL A 162 -3.30 3.24 0.48
N VAL A 163 -4.21 2.32 0.19
CA VAL A 163 -5.12 2.35 -0.97
C VAL A 163 -6.54 2.37 -0.43
N GLU A 164 -7.41 3.17 -1.03
CA GLU A 164 -8.80 3.30 -0.65
C GLU A 164 -9.69 3.14 -1.89
N PHE A 165 -10.48 2.07 -1.90
CA PHE A 165 -11.50 1.75 -2.89
C PHE A 165 -12.83 2.35 -2.42
N LYS A 166 -13.44 3.21 -3.23
CA LYS A 166 -14.54 4.11 -2.83
C LYS A 166 -15.91 3.76 -3.42
N GLY A 167 -16.06 2.57 -3.98
CA GLY A 167 -17.26 2.18 -4.71
C GLY A 167 -17.36 2.81 -6.10
N PRO A 168 -18.53 2.70 -6.76
CA PRO A 168 -19.83 2.39 -6.14
C PRO A 168 -20.02 0.93 -5.74
N ASP A 169 -19.38 -0.02 -6.43
CA ASP A 169 -19.64 -1.45 -6.22
C ASP A 169 -18.70 -2.08 -5.19
N ILE A 170 -17.39 -1.76 -5.24
CA ILE A 170 -16.37 -2.33 -4.35
C ILE A 170 -15.81 -1.24 -3.42
N PHE A 171 -15.93 -1.47 -2.12
CA PHE A 171 -15.33 -0.64 -1.08
C PHE A 171 -14.20 -1.42 -0.41
N GLY A 172 -13.14 -0.74 0.02
CA GLY A 172 -12.06 -1.42 0.70
C GLY A 172 -10.85 -0.56 1.00
N VAL A 173 -10.00 -1.07 1.87
CA VAL A 173 -8.74 -0.42 2.26
C VAL A 173 -7.63 -1.46 2.26
N VAL A 174 -6.54 -1.14 1.55
CA VAL A 174 -5.27 -1.90 1.62
C VAL A 174 -4.23 -1.03 2.31
N ARG A 175 -3.51 -1.61 3.27
CA ARG A 175 -2.47 -0.94 4.06
C ARG A 175 -1.16 -1.66 3.87
N PHE A 176 -0.12 -0.88 3.62
CA PHE A 176 1.26 -1.35 3.50
C PHE A 176 2.08 -0.74 4.63
N ALA A 177 2.85 -1.55 5.35
CA ALA A 177 3.77 -1.09 6.37
C ALA A 177 5.14 -1.75 6.20
N GLN A 178 6.21 -0.95 6.17
CA GLN A 178 7.58 -1.45 6.06
C GLN A 178 8.00 -2.07 7.40
N LEU A 179 8.46 -3.32 7.37
CA LEU A 179 8.98 -4.04 8.55
C LEU A 179 10.52 -4.03 8.59
N ASN A 180 11.15 -4.20 7.43
CA ASN A 180 12.58 -4.07 7.21
C ASN A 180 12.84 -3.73 5.74
N MET A 181 14.10 -3.60 5.29
CA MET A 181 14.45 -3.18 3.92
C MET A 181 13.87 -4.04 2.78
N GLU A 182 13.44 -5.27 3.04
CA GLU A 182 12.97 -6.24 2.03
C GLU A 182 11.57 -6.80 2.33
N LEU A 183 10.96 -6.43 3.46
CA LEU A 183 9.70 -7.00 3.94
C LEU A 183 8.64 -5.92 4.19
N VAL A 184 7.51 -6.06 3.51
CA VAL A 184 6.32 -5.22 3.70
C VAL A 184 5.19 -6.08 4.26
N ARG A 185 4.56 -5.60 5.34
CA ARG A 185 3.27 -6.12 5.79
C ARG A 185 2.16 -5.56 4.91
N ILE A 186 1.26 -6.42 4.47
CA ILE A 186 0.08 -6.06 3.68
C ILE A 186 -1.15 -6.50 4.46
N GLU A 187 -2.05 -5.56 4.74
CA GLU A 187 -3.36 -5.84 5.34
C GLU A 187 -4.46 -5.27 4.43
N ALA A 188 -5.49 -6.06 4.12
CA ALA A 188 -6.60 -5.61 3.29
C ALA A 188 -7.94 -6.01 3.88
N ASN A 189 -8.95 -5.16 3.67
CA ASN A 189 -10.34 -5.43 3.97
C ASN A 189 -11.19 -4.88 2.83
N PHE A 190 -12.03 -5.71 2.21
CA PHE A 190 -12.89 -5.37 1.09
C PHE A 190 -14.33 -5.80 1.35
N SER A 191 -15.27 -5.08 0.76
CA SER A 191 -16.70 -5.39 0.74
C SER A 191 -17.28 -5.10 -0.65
N GLY A 192 -18.38 -5.78 -1.00
CA GLY A 192 -19.02 -5.65 -2.31
C GLY A 192 -18.43 -6.56 -3.41
N LEU A 193 -17.54 -7.49 -3.06
CA LEU A 193 -17.03 -8.50 -3.98
C LEU A 193 -18.10 -9.57 -4.28
N SER A 194 -17.94 -10.30 -5.39
CA SER A 194 -18.69 -11.55 -5.58
C SER A 194 -18.13 -12.65 -4.65
N PRO A 195 -18.95 -13.56 -4.11
CA PRO A 195 -18.41 -14.67 -3.31
C PRO A 195 -17.48 -15.58 -4.12
N GLY A 196 -16.30 -15.89 -3.56
CA GLY A 196 -15.30 -16.78 -4.14
C GLY A 196 -13.90 -16.17 -4.32
N ALA A 197 -13.08 -16.85 -5.12
CA ALA A 197 -11.68 -16.53 -5.35
C ALA A 197 -11.49 -15.37 -6.35
N HIS A 198 -10.88 -14.28 -5.87
CA HIS A 198 -10.51 -13.10 -6.65
C HIS A 198 -8.99 -12.99 -6.81
N GLY A 199 -8.53 -12.67 -8.02
CA GLY A 199 -7.14 -12.26 -8.23
C GLY A 199 -6.91 -10.83 -7.78
N TRP A 200 -5.73 -10.51 -7.26
CA TRP A 200 -5.31 -9.14 -7.00
C TRP A 200 -3.80 -8.94 -7.17
N SER A 201 -3.38 -7.71 -7.48
CA SER A 201 -1.99 -7.36 -7.73
C SER A 201 -1.69 -5.88 -7.50
N ILE A 202 -0.41 -5.56 -7.42
CA ILE A 202 0.14 -4.22 -7.61
C ILE A 202 0.56 -4.10 -9.07
N ASN A 203 0.10 -3.08 -9.79
CA ASN A 203 0.45 -2.83 -11.19
C ASN A 203 1.39 -1.62 -11.33
N GLU A 204 2.02 -1.47 -12.49
CA GLU A 204 3.11 -0.52 -12.69
C GLU A 204 2.70 0.95 -12.46
N PHE A 205 1.53 1.37 -12.91
CA PHE A 205 1.10 2.78 -12.94
C PHE A 205 -0.17 3.03 -12.11
N GLY A 206 -0.18 4.12 -11.34
CA GLY A 206 -1.39 4.69 -10.75
C GLY A 206 -2.26 5.48 -11.74
N ASP A 207 -2.26 5.12 -13.03
CA ASP A 207 -3.12 5.74 -14.05
C ASP A 207 -4.50 5.07 -14.05
N LEU A 208 -5.51 5.80 -13.58
CA LEU A 208 -6.90 5.38 -13.53
C LEU A 208 -7.76 6.01 -14.64
N THR A 209 -7.18 6.63 -15.67
CA THR A 209 -7.93 7.28 -16.76
C THR A 209 -8.84 6.32 -17.54
N ARG A 210 -8.57 5.02 -17.49
CA ARG A 210 -9.44 3.94 -17.99
C ARG A 210 -9.65 2.85 -16.92
N GLY A 211 -9.72 3.23 -15.65
CA GLY A 211 -9.79 2.31 -14.50
C GLY A 211 -8.58 1.36 -14.48
N ALA A 212 -8.81 0.08 -14.17
CA ALA A 212 -7.75 -0.93 -14.16
C ALA A 212 -7.00 -1.07 -15.50
N ALA A 213 -7.65 -0.79 -16.64
CA ALA A 213 -7.09 -0.97 -17.99
C ALA A 213 -6.02 0.08 -18.40
N SER A 214 -5.75 1.07 -17.55
CA SER A 214 -4.64 2.02 -17.72
C SER A 214 -3.47 1.80 -16.75
N THR A 215 -3.58 0.84 -15.82
CA THR A 215 -2.57 0.62 -14.75
C THR A 215 -1.28 -0.07 -15.20
N GLY A 216 -1.20 -0.53 -16.45
CA GLY A 216 -0.05 -1.27 -16.97
C GLY A 216 0.01 -2.72 -16.47
N ASP A 217 1.18 -3.34 -16.62
CA ASP A 217 1.42 -4.72 -16.20
C ASP A 217 1.57 -4.86 -14.67
N VAL A 218 1.45 -6.10 -14.17
CA VAL A 218 1.77 -6.42 -12.76
C VAL A 218 3.22 -6.04 -12.46
N PHE A 219 3.41 -5.24 -11.41
CA PHE A 219 4.67 -4.63 -11.03
C PHE A 219 5.76 -5.69 -10.81
N ASN A 220 6.87 -5.55 -11.54
CA ASN A 220 8.07 -6.36 -11.34
C ASN A 220 9.33 -5.53 -11.65
N PRO A 221 10.06 -5.01 -10.64
CA PRO A 221 11.22 -4.15 -10.86
C PRO A 221 12.43 -4.90 -11.41
N GLU A 222 12.55 -6.20 -11.12
CA GLU A 222 13.66 -7.06 -11.56
C GLU A 222 13.22 -7.88 -12.79
N ALA A 223 13.38 -7.29 -13.97
CA ALA A 223 12.94 -7.88 -15.24
C ALA A 223 13.85 -9.01 -15.79
N GLU A 224 14.87 -9.43 -15.05
CA GLU A 224 15.79 -10.50 -15.45
C GLU A 224 15.92 -11.55 -14.33
N GLY A 225 15.36 -12.75 -14.53
CA GLY A 225 16.05 -13.95 -13.99
C GLY A 225 15.27 -15.08 -13.32
N THR A 226 13.95 -15.03 -13.09
CA THR A 226 13.18 -16.24 -12.70
C THR A 226 11.71 -16.15 -13.09
N MET A 227 11.08 -17.28 -13.42
CA MET A 227 9.61 -17.42 -13.52
C MET A 227 8.94 -17.58 -12.13
N GLU A 228 9.54 -17.03 -11.08
CA GLU A 228 8.85 -16.88 -9.81
C GLU A 228 7.76 -15.81 -9.96
N THR A 229 6.67 -15.96 -9.22
CA THR A 229 5.51 -15.07 -9.29
C THR A 229 5.94 -13.61 -9.17
N ARG A 230 5.56 -12.78 -10.14
CA ARG A 230 5.92 -11.35 -10.21
C ARG A 230 5.78 -10.70 -8.83
N ILE A 231 6.72 -9.82 -8.46
CA ILE A 231 6.78 -9.27 -7.09
C ILE A 231 5.46 -8.56 -6.69
N GLY A 232 4.80 -7.89 -7.64
CA GLY A 232 3.49 -7.26 -7.44
C GLY A 232 2.29 -8.22 -7.41
N ASP A 233 2.46 -9.52 -7.69
CA ASP A 233 1.38 -10.50 -7.58
C ASP A 233 1.05 -10.76 -6.11
N LEU A 234 -0.19 -10.49 -5.69
CA LEU A 234 -0.66 -10.66 -4.31
C LEU A 234 -1.43 -11.98 -4.11
N GLU A 235 -1.30 -12.93 -5.04
CA GLU A 235 -1.94 -14.25 -5.04
C GLU A 235 -3.47 -14.13 -5.14
N THR A 236 -4.22 -14.94 -4.40
CA THR A 236 -5.69 -15.02 -4.42
C THR A 236 -6.26 -14.42 -3.13
N LEU A 237 -7.33 -13.64 -3.29
CA LEU A 237 -8.14 -13.04 -2.24
C LEU A 237 -9.50 -13.76 -2.19
N GLU A 238 -9.82 -14.42 -1.07
CA GLU A 238 -11.09 -15.11 -0.90
C GLU A 238 -12.17 -14.18 -0.33
N ALA A 239 -13.27 -14.03 -1.06
CA ALA A 239 -14.46 -13.29 -0.63
C ALA A 239 -15.54 -14.23 -0.10
N ASP A 240 -16.13 -13.90 1.04
CA ASP A 240 -17.14 -14.71 1.71
C ASP A 240 -18.53 -14.60 1.02
N LYS A 241 -19.53 -15.29 1.59
CA LYS A 241 -20.92 -15.30 1.06
C LYS A 241 -21.62 -13.93 1.12
N LYS A 242 -21.06 -12.94 1.80
CA LYS A 242 -21.56 -11.56 1.87
C LYS A 242 -20.79 -10.62 0.94
N GLY A 243 -19.73 -11.11 0.29
CA GLY A 243 -18.83 -10.28 -0.51
C GLY A 243 -17.75 -9.57 0.31
N GLU A 244 -17.49 -10.03 1.55
CA GLU A 244 -16.45 -9.51 2.43
C GLU A 244 -15.16 -10.32 2.24
N ALA A 245 -14.01 -9.66 2.07
CA ALA A 245 -12.71 -10.31 2.00
C ALA A 245 -11.71 -9.66 2.96
N PHE A 246 -10.92 -10.47 3.68
CA PHE A 246 -9.90 -9.99 4.61
C PHE A 246 -8.57 -10.71 4.36
N PHE A 247 -7.48 -9.94 4.32
CA PHE A 247 -6.12 -10.44 4.16
C PHE A 247 -5.19 -9.78 5.17
N SER A 248 -4.27 -10.55 5.74
CA SER A 248 -3.13 -10.04 6.52
C SER A 248 -1.94 -10.96 6.28
N GLY A 249 -0.92 -10.46 5.59
CA GLY A 249 0.29 -11.21 5.24
C GLY A 249 1.53 -10.33 5.17
N VAL A 250 2.65 -10.93 4.76
CA VAL A 250 3.91 -10.23 4.49
C VAL A 250 4.41 -10.62 3.11
N LYS A 251 4.93 -9.63 2.36
CA LYS A 251 5.52 -9.82 1.04
C LYS A 251 7.00 -9.46 1.11
N LYS A 252 7.85 -10.39 0.63
CA LYS A 252 9.30 -10.21 0.51
C LYS A 252 9.65 -9.45 -0.77
N ASN A 253 10.87 -8.94 -0.84
CA ASN A 253 11.45 -8.21 -1.96
C ASN A 253 10.61 -6.98 -2.35
N LEU A 254 9.99 -6.34 -1.36
CA LEU A 254 9.09 -5.20 -1.55
C LEU A 254 9.48 -4.04 -0.63
N ARG A 255 9.32 -2.81 -1.14
CA ARG A 255 9.54 -1.58 -0.35
C ARG A 255 8.40 -0.60 -0.59
N VAL A 256 7.80 -0.08 0.48
CA VAL A 256 6.69 0.88 0.45
C VAL A 256 7.04 2.11 -0.40
N ALA A 257 8.29 2.57 -0.35
CA ALA A 257 8.77 3.69 -1.17
C ALA A 257 8.64 3.43 -2.69
N ASP A 258 8.83 2.19 -3.15
CA ASP A 258 8.70 1.81 -4.57
C ASP A 258 7.25 1.59 -5.00
N LEU A 259 6.30 1.53 -4.04
CA LEU A 259 4.87 1.37 -4.29
C LEU A 259 4.12 2.69 -4.48
N ILE A 260 4.65 3.80 -3.96
CA ILE A 260 3.94 5.09 -3.97
C ILE A 260 3.65 5.54 -5.41
N GLY A 261 2.38 5.85 -5.71
CA GLY A 261 1.94 6.27 -7.04
C GLY A 261 1.71 5.13 -8.04
N ARG A 262 1.86 3.87 -7.62
CA ARG A 262 1.37 2.68 -8.34
C ARG A 262 -0.10 2.42 -7.97
N SER A 263 -0.70 1.35 -8.48
CA SER A 263 -2.07 0.94 -8.12
C SER A 263 -2.15 -0.47 -7.57
N VAL A 264 -3.11 -0.73 -6.67
CA VAL A 264 -3.64 -2.09 -6.46
C VAL A 264 -4.82 -2.30 -7.41
N VAL A 265 -4.86 -3.48 -8.03
CA VAL A 265 -5.89 -3.91 -8.97
C VAL A 265 -6.57 -5.17 -8.45
N LEU A 266 -7.89 -5.20 -8.52
CA LEU A 266 -8.73 -6.37 -8.26
C LEU A 266 -9.16 -6.99 -9.60
N TYR A 267 -9.26 -8.31 -9.65
CA TYR A 267 -9.71 -9.09 -10.81
C TYR A 267 -10.96 -9.89 -10.45
N ARG A 268 -11.75 -10.26 -11.47
CA ARG A 268 -12.95 -11.09 -11.28
C ARG A 268 -12.64 -12.50 -10.77
N THR A 269 -11.47 -13.00 -11.14
CA THR A 269 -11.03 -14.40 -11.01
C THR A 269 -9.54 -14.45 -10.68
N GLU A 270 -9.09 -15.58 -10.13
CA GLU A 270 -7.69 -15.82 -9.75
C GLU A 270 -6.68 -15.82 -10.92
N ASP A 271 -7.15 -16.07 -12.14
CA ASP A 271 -6.32 -16.23 -13.34
C ASP A 271 -5.78 -14.92 -13.92
N LYS A 272 -6.37 -13.78 -13.55
CA LYS A 272 -5.96 -12.41 -13.93
C LYS A 272 -5.83 -12.23 -15.46
N SER A 273 -6.57 -13.03 -16.23
CA SER A 273 -6.52 -13.03 -17.70
C SER A 273 -7.40 -11.94 -18.33
N GLU A 274 -8.50 -11.61 -17.67
CA GLU A 274 -9.35 -10.45 -17.96
C GLU A 274 -8.73 -9.15 -17.41
N ALA A 275 -9.21 -8.01 -17.91
CA ALA A 275 -8.90 -6.73 -17.28
C ALA A 275 -9.43 -6.69 -15.83
N GLY A 276 -8.72 -5.97 -14.96
CA GLY A 276 -9.15 -5.78 -13.58
C GLY A 276 -10.54 -5.15 -13.49
N ILE A 277 -11.31 -5.57 -12.49
CA ILE A 277 -12.68 -5.06 -12.22
C ILE A 277 -12.66 -3.70 -11.54
N GLU A 278 -11.63 -3.40 -10.76
CA GLU A 278 -11.45 -2.12 -10.07
C GLU A 278 -9.96 -1.88 -9.76
N ALA A 279 -9.53 -0.62 -9.69
CA ALA A 279 -8.17 -0.23 -9.33
C ALA A 279 -8.11 1.08 -8.55
N ALA A 280 -7.20 1.16 -7.58
CA ALA A 280 -7.00 2.36 -6.78
C ALA A 280 -5.51 2.63 -6.51
N VAL A 281 -5.13 3.91 -6.43
CA VAL A 281 -3.74 4.37 -6.30
C VAL A 281 -3.21 4.16 -4.87
N ILE A 282 -1.96 3.69 -4.78
CA ILE A 282 -1.19 3.57 -3.54
C ILE A 282 -0.68 4.96 -3.14
N ALA A 283 -1.38 5.57 -2.18
CA ALA A 283 -1.02 6.85 -1.59
C ALA A 283 -0.10 6.67 -0.37
N ARG A 284 0.65 7.72 -0.01
CA ARG A 284 1.39 7.73 1.26
C ARG A 284 0.43 7.71 2.44
N SER A 285 0.78 6.95 3.48
CA SER A 285 0.13 7.00 4.79
C SER A 285 1.15 7.52 5.81
N ALA A 286 0.67 8.08 6.91
CA ALA A 286 1.52 8.50 8.01
C ALA A 286 2.19 7.29 8.69
N GLY A 287 3.47 7.45 9.00
CA GLY A 287 4.21 6.62 9.93
C GLY A 287 3.81 6.88 11.39
N VAL A 288 4.33 6.06 12.31
CA VAL A 288 4.14 6.30 13.75
C VAL A 288 4.80 7.61 14.17
N GLY A 289 4.03 8.47 14.84
CA GLY A 289 4.44 9.78 15.30
C GLY A 289 4.37 10.90 14.26
N GLU A 290 3.94 10.62 13.02
CA GLU A 290 3.88 11.63 11.95
C GLU A 290 2.54 12.39 11.88
N ASN A 291 1.48 11.90 12.53
CA ASN A 291 0.13 12.43 12.36
C ASN A 291 -0.67 12.54 13.66
N TYR A 292 -0.64 13.72 14.27
CA TYR A 292 -1.51 14.09 15.41
C TYR A 292 -2.62 15.07 15.01
N LYS A 293 -3.08 15.04 13.74
CA LYS A 293 -4.09 15.99 13.26
C LYS A 293 -5.41 15.76 14.00
N LYS A 294 -5.81 16.74 14.82
CA LYS A 294 -7.03 16.68 15.64
C LYS A 294 -8.27 17.21 14.92
N LEU A 295 -8.09 18.19 14.03
CA LEU A 295 -9.17 18.92 13.36
C LEU A 295 -9.01 18.81 11.84
N CYS A 296 -10.08 18.48 11.13
CA CYS A 296 -10.13 18.62 9.68
C CYS A 296 -10.43 20.09 9.30
N THR A 297 -9.57 20.67 8.47
CA THR A 297 -9.67 22.09 8.05
C THR A 297 -10.73 22.32 6.97
N CYS A 298 -11.18 21.26 6.29
CA CYS A 298 -12.14 21.36 5.19
C CYS A 298 -13.57 21.66 5.66
N ASP A 299 -13.95 21.11 6.81
CA ASP A 299 -15.30 21.07 7.35
C ASP A 299 -15.37 21.43 8.85
N GLY A 300 -14.23 21.49 9.54
CA GLY A 300 -14.17 21.71 10.99
C GLY A 300 -14.45 20.44 11.82
N THR A 301 -14.55 19.26 11.19
CA THR A 301 -14.84 18.02 11.90
C THR A 301 -13.64 17.58 12.74
N ILE A 302 -13.88 17.30 14.02
CA ILE A 302 -12.90 16.69 14.90
C ILE A 302 -12.67 15.25 14.42
N ILE A 303 -11.42 14.88 14.14
CA ILE A 303 -11.15 13.67 13.34
C ILE A 303 -11.64 12.39 14.04
N TRP A 304 -11.50 12.25 15.37
CA TRP A 304 -12.04 11.08 16.10
C TRP A 304 -13.55 11.11 16.32
N GLU A 305 -14.22 12.22 15.99
CA GLU A 305 -15.68 12.34 16.08
C GLU A 305 -16.39 12.00 14.78
N SER A 306 -15.69 12.04 13.65
CA SER A 306 -16.26 11.63 12.38
C SER A 306 -16.70 10.16 12.43
N SER A 307 -17.66 9.85 11.58
CA SER A 307 -18.32 8.56 11.41
C SER A 307 -18.39 8.24 9.91
N SER A 308 -18.81 7.03 9.56
CA SER A 308 -19.10 6.66 8.16
C SER A 308 -20.16 7.56 7.52
N ASN A 309 -21.02 8.21 8.31
CA ASN A 309 -22.08 9.10 7.82
C ASN A 309 -21.57 10.50 7.41
N ASP A 310 -20.39 10.91 7.88
CA ASP A 310 -19.84 12.24 7.59
C ASP A 310 -19.10 12.29 6.23
N PHE A 311 -18.78 11.11 5.67
CA PHE A 311 -18.26 10.97 4.31
C PHE A 311 -19.41 11.00 3.30
N VAL A 312 -20.04 12.18 3.16
CA VAL A 312 -21.02 12.40 2.09
C VAL A 312 -20.32 12.22 0.74
N THR A 313 -20.91 11.40 -0.14
CA THR A 313 -20.42 11.24 -1.51
C THR A 313 -20.30 12.60 -2.16
N ALA A 314 -19.11 12.99 -2.59
CA ALA A 314 -18.92 14.17 -3.40
C ALA A 314 -19.60 13.92 -4.75
N ASN A 315 -20.82 14.42 -4.91
CA ASN A 315 -21.50 14.46 -6.20
C ASN A 315 -20.73 15.43 -7.10
N VAL A 316 -19.89 14.86 -7.97
CA VAL A 316 -19.17 15.54 -9.06
C VAL A 316 -19.96 15.36 -10.35
#